data_AF-A0A379MUZ1-F1
#
_entry.id   AF-A0A379MUZ1-F1
#
_cell.length_a   1.000
_cell.length_b   1.000
_cell.length_c   1.000
_cell.angle_alpha   90.00
_cell.angle_beta   90.00
_cell.angle_gamma   90.00
#
_symmetry.space_group_name_H-M   'P 1'
#
loop_
_entity.id
_entity.type
_entity.pdbx_description
1 polymer ?
#
loop_
_entity_poly.entity_id
_entity_poly.type
_entity_poly.pdbx_seq_one_letter_code
_entity_poly.pdbx_strand_id
1 'polypeptide(L)'
;MPLGRSLGANVSVFPSSFFELGTSRLTDASQLVNLDELVRVAKKYDLYVKVTSAADSTTGTTNIKNALSVLQADYIASELNKRGLPTDRIIKNSKGGISDYVPTETNRYTKVELFFRN
;
A
#
# COMPACT_ATOMS: atom_id res chain seq x y z
N MET A 1 25.80 -17.25 -5.23
CA MET A 1 24.54 -16.48 -5.29
C MET A 1 23.75 -16.76 -4.04
N PRO A 2 23.53 -15.81 -3.11
CA PRO A 2 22.52 -15.98 -2.08
C PRO A 2 21.22 -15.29 -2.49
N LEU A 3 20.12 -16.04 -2.37
CA LEU A 3 18.75 -15.57 -2.51
C LEU A 3 18.48 -14.40 -1.56
N GLY A 4 17.90 -13.33 -2.10
CA GLY A 4 17.43 -12.17 -1.33
C GLY A 4 16.41 -12.60 -0.28
N ARG A 5 16.78 -12.51 1.00
CA ARG A 5 15.85 -12.68 2.11
C ARG A 5 14.99 -11.42 2.21
N SER A 6 13.83 -11.46 1.56
CA SER A 6 12.69 -10.67 2.00
C SER A 6 12.32 -11.17 3.40
N LEU A 7 12.62 -10.40 4.43
CA LEU A 7 11.87 -10.51 5.68
C LEU A 7 10.48 -9.99 5.33
N GLY A 8 9.54 -10.89 5.03
CA GLY A 8 8.11 -10.60 4.91
C GLY A 8 7.54 -10.21 6.27
N ALA A 9 8.02 -9.11 6.84
CA ALA A 9 7.75 -8.71 8.21
C ALA A 9 6.96 -7.39 8.20
N ASN A 10 5.70 -7.52 8.60
CA ASN A 10 4.64 -6.52 8.70
C ASN A 10 4.06 -6.04 7.37
N VAL A 11 2.95 -6.67 7.02
CA VAL A 11 2.01 -6.18 6.01
C VAL A 11 0.92 -5.41 6.76
N SER A 12 0.93 -4.08 6.71
CA SER A 12 -0.30 -3.35 7.01
C SER A 12 -1.15 -3.41 5.75
N VAL A 13 -2.28 -4.11 5.83
CA VAL A 13 -3.29 -4.13 4.77
C VAL A 13 -4.36 -3.13 5.14
N PHE A 14 -4.58 -2.15 4.27
CA PHE A 14 -5.75 -1.28 4.26
C PHE A 14 -6.78 -1.94 3.35
N PRO A 15 -7.82 -2.59 3.88
CA PRO A 15 -8.91 -3.11 3.06
C PRO A 15 -9.60 -1.96 2.34
N SER A 16 -10.26 -2.23 1.23
CA SER A 16 -10.96 -1.17 0.48
C SER A 16 -12.03 -0.43 1.27
N SER A 17 -12.62 -1.05 2.30
CA SER A 17 -13.58 -0.39 3.21
C SER A 17 -12.99 0.76 4.01
N PHE A 18 -11.66 0.88 4.07
CA PHE A 18 -10.99 1.99 4.72
C PHE A 18 -10.92 3.22 3.82
N PHE A 19 -11.33 3.14 2.56
CA PHE A 19 -11.37 4.27 1.65
C PHE A 19 -12.81 4.67 1.32
N GLU A 20 -13.05 5.97 1.19
CA GLU A 20 -14.34 6.45 0.67
C GLU A 20 -14.54 5.87 -0.73
N LEU A 21 -15.79 5.53 -1.06
CA LEU A 21 -16.11 4.83 -2.30
C LEU A 21 -15.61 5.61 -3.53
N GLY A 22 -14.75 4.97 -4.33
CA GLY A 22 -14.20 5.56 -5.55
C GLY A 22 -13.12 6.62 -5.33
N THR A 23 -12.59 6.77 -4.11
CA THR A 23 -11.55 7.76 -3.80
C THR A 23 -10.31 7.10 -3.16
N SER A 24 -9.27 7.92 -2.96
CA SER A 24 -8.07 7.56 -2.21
C SER A 24 -8.06 8.08 -0.77
N ARG A 25 -9.17 8.68 -0.30
CA ARG A 25 -9.29 9.23 1.05
C ARG A 25 -9.70 8.14 2.02
N LEU A 26 -9.07 8.12 3.19
CA LEU A 26 -9.46 7.19 4.25
C LEU A 26 -10.81 7.60 4.87
N THR A 27 -11.67 6.64 5.16
CA THR A 27 -12.94 6.83 5.88
C THR A 27 -12.72 7.12 7.37
N ASP A 28 -11.60 6.68 7.92
CA ASP A 28 -11.21 6.89 9.30
C ASP A 28 -9.72 7.24 9.39
N ALA A 29 -9.43 8.46 9.82
CA ALA A 29 -8.06 8.95 10.00
C ALA A 29 -7.33 8.23 11.14
N SER A 30 -8.04 7.55 12.06
CA SER A 30 -7.40 6.78 13.13
C SER A 30 -6.51 5.66 12.58
N GLN A 31 -6.82 5.16 11.38
CA GLN A 31 -6.02 4.13 10.69
C GLN A 31 -4.59 4.61 10.36
N LEU A 32 -4.37 5.93 10.35
CA LEU A 32 -3.06 6.50 10.11
C LEU A 32 -2.04 6.22 11.23
N VAL A 33 -2.49 5.86 12.44
CA VAL A 33 -1.58 5.47 13.54
C VAL A 33 -0.70 4.26 13.17
N ASN A 34 -1.23 3.38 12.31
CA ASN A 34 -0.48 2.23 11.80
C ASN A 34 0.70 2.68 10.91
N LEU A 35 0.57 3.81 10.22
CA LEU A 35 1.66 4.38 9.41
C LEU A 35 2.75 4.99 10.28
N ASP A 36 2.41 5.56 11.44
CA ASP A 36 3.40 6.08 12.39
C ASP A 36 4.33 4.96 12.87
N GLU A 37 3.77 3.80 13.23
CA GLU A 37 4.56 2.63 13.65
C GLU A 37 5.39 2.04 12.51
N LEU A 38 4.86 1.97 11.29
CA LEU A 38 5.62 1.52 10.12
C LEU A 38 6.82 2.43 9.86
N VAL A 39 6.64 3.76 9.93
CA VAL A 39 7.75 4.70 9.75
C VAL A 39 8.76 4.60 10.88
N ARG A 40 8.32 4.42 12.12
CA ARG A 40 9.22 4.21 13.27
C ARG A 40 10.07 2.95 13.10
N VAL A 41 9.46 1.84 12.70
CA VAL A 41 10.15 0.56 12.44
C VAL A 41 11.10 0.69 11.25
N ALA A 42 10.64 1.28 10.14
CA ALA A 42 11.45 1.44 8.94
C ALA A 42 12.71 2.26 9.22
N LYS A 43 12.58 3.39 9.94
CA LYS A 43 13.72 4.22 10.36
C LYS A 43 14.65 3.48 11.32
N LYS A 44 14.11 2.79 12.33
CA LYS A 44 14.91 2.09 13.34
C LYS A 44 15.82 1.02 12.74
N TYR A 45 15.37 0.35 11.69
CA TYR A 45 16.07 -0.78 11.10
C TYR A 45 16.57 -0.51 9.67
N ASP A 46 16.60 0.75 9.24
CA ASP A 46 17.03 1.18 7.90
C ASP A 46 16.31 0.46 6.73
N LEU A 47 15.02 0.19 6.89
CA LEU A 47 14.22 -0.54 5.91
C LEU A 47 13.65 0.40 4.84
N TYR A 48 13.42 -0.19 3.67
CA TYR A 48 12.61 0.37 2.61
C TYR A 48 11.15 -0.03 2.80
N VAL A 49 10.27 0.77 2.21
CA VAL A 49 8.82 0.56 2.25
C VAL A 49 8.29 0.43 0.83
N LYS A 50 7.46 -0.58 0.58
CA LYS A 50 6.76 -0.77 -0.69
C LYS A 50 5.26 -0.67 -0.46
N VAL A 51 4.62 0.28 -1.13
CA VAL A 51 3.18 0.48 -1.13
C VAL A 51 2.62 -0.15 -2.40
N THR A 52 1.75 -1.16 -2.26
CA THR A 52 1.07 -1.79 -3.41
C THR A 52 -0.43 -1.63 -3.26
N SER A 53 -1.09 -1.05 -4.27
CA SER A 53 -2.56 -0.97 -4.31
C SER A 53 -3.13 -1.79 -5.47
N ALA A 54 -4.30 -2.37 -5.25
CA ALA A 54 -5.08 -3.14 -6.22
C ALA A 54 -6.58 -2.84 -6.05
N ALA A 55 -7.29 -2.84 -7.18
CA ALA A 55 -8.74 -2.83 -7.25
C ALA A 55 -9.26 -4.20 -7.70
N ASP A 56 -10.55 -4.50 -7.56
CA ASP A 56 -11.14 -5.71 -8.14
C ASP A 56 -11.37 -5.54 -9.64
N SER A 57 -11.33 -6.62 -10.42
CA SER A 57 -11.59 -6.59 -11.86
C SER A 57 -13.09 -6.52 -12.23
N THR A 58 -14.02 -6.59 -11.26
CA THR A 58 -15.46 -6.69 -11.49
C THR A 58 -16.24 -5.35 -11.56
N THR A 59 -15.77 -4.27 -10.90
CA THR A 59 -16.54 -3.01 -10.76
C THR A 59 -16.01 -1.78 -11.56
N GLY A 60 -16.65 -1.38 -12.65
CA GLY A 60 -16.24 -0.20 -13.44
C GLY A 60 -15.15 -0.48 -14.50
N THR A 61 -14.73 0.52 -15.26
CA THR A 61 -13.80 0.34 -16.41
C THR A 61 -12.35 0.15 -15.96
N THR A 62 -11.57 -0.60 -16.75
CA THR A 62 -10.14 -0.86 -16.49
C THR A 62 -9.34 0.42 -16.25
N ASN A 63 -9.63 1.48 -17.02
CA ASN A 63 -8.94 2.77 -16.88
C ASN A 63 -9.21 3.44 -15.53
N ILE A 64 -10.46 3.40 -15.04
CA ILE A 64 -10.84 3.98 -13.74
C ILE A 64 -10.13 3.24 -12.60
N LYS A 65 -10.03 1.91 -12.67
CA LYS A 65 -9.38 1.09 -11.64
C LYS A 65 -7.87 1.28 -11.59
N ASN A 66 -7.25 1.37 -12.76
CA ASN A 66 -5.82 1.64 -12.86
C ASN A 66 -5.51 3.02 -12.26
N ALA A 67 -6.31 4.03 -12.57
CA ALA A 67 -6.18 5.34 -11.95
C ALA A 67 -6.42 5.29 -10.43
N LEU A 68 -7.45 4.61 -9.96
CA LEU A 68 -7.80 4.53 -8.54
C LEU A 68 -6.70 3.87 -7.69
N SER A 69 -6.16 2.74 -8.16
CA SER A 69 -5.06 2.05 -7.47
C SER A 69 -3.77 2.89 -7.44
N VAL A 70 -3.48 3.67 -8.50
CA VAL A 70 -2.37 4.65 -8.46
C VAL A 70 -2.62 5.70 -7.38
N LEU A 71 -3.82 6.30 -7.35
CA LEU A 71 -4.16 7.35 -6.38
C LEU A 71 -4.09 6.87 -4.93
N GLN A 72 -4.53 5.64 -4.66
CA GLN A 72 -4.46 5.05 -3.32
C GLN A 72 -3.02 4.74 -2.89
N ALA A 73 -2.19 4.21 -3.79
CA ALA A 73 -0.77 3.99 -3.50
C ALA A 73 -0.04 5.33 -3.25
N ASP A 74 -0.34 6.35 -4.05
CA ASP A 74 0.21 7.70 -3.91
C ASP A 74 -0.19 8.36 -2.59
N TYR A 75 -1.46 8.22 -2.20
CA TYR A 75 -1.96 8.75 -0.94
C TYR A 75 -1.20 8.15 0.25
N ILE A 76 -1.11 6.82 0.35
CA ILE A 76 -0.39 6.16 1.46
C ILE A 76 1.11 6.51 1.46
N ALA A 77 1.74 6.57 0.28
CA ALA A 77 3.13 7.02 0.16
C ALA A 77 3.32 8.46 0.66
N SER A 78 2.38 9.36 0.36
CA SER A 78 2.41 10.74 0.84
C SER A 78 2.27 10.82 2.36
N GLU A 79 1.40 9.98 2.95
CA GLU A 79 1.21 9.91 4.40
C GLU A 79 2.43 9.35 5.12
N LEU A 80 3.12 8.37 4.55
CA LEU A 80 4.41 7.87 5.05
C LEU A 80 5.49 8.95 4.99
N ASN A 81 5.54 9.71 3.89
CA ASN A 81 6.50 10.81 3.73
C ASN A 81 6.27 11.93 4.75
N LYS A 82 5.01 12.34 4.98
CA LYS A 82 4.66 13.36 5.99
C LYS A 82 5.13 12.98 7.40
N ARG A 83 5.22 11.69 7.70
CA ARG A 83 5.75 11.12 8.96
C ARG A 83 7.27 11.02 8.98
N GLY A 84 7.90 11.49 7.92
CA GLY A 84 9.34 11.68 7.76
C GLY A 84 10.08 10.48 7.17
N LEU A 85 9.40 9.56 6.49
CA LEU A 85 10.10 8.54 5.69
C LEU A 85 10.53 9.16 4.34
N PRO A 86 11.84 9.17 4.00
CA PRO A 86 12.30 9.77 2.75
C PRO A 86 11.67 9.15 1.50
N THR A 87 11.39 9.95 0.47
CA THR A 87 10.77 9.47 -0.78
C THR A 87 11.58 8.36 -1.46
N ASP A 88 12.91 8.43 -1.41
CA ASP A 88 13.82 7.43 -1.96
C ASP A 88 13.82 6.10 -1.20
N ARG A 89 13.21 6.05 -0.01
CA ARG A 89 12.93 4.84 0.77
C ARG A 89 11.54 4.25 0.49
N ILE A 90 10.73 4.89 -0.36
CA ILE A 90 9.36 4.46 -0.66
C ILE A 90 9.25 4.03 -2.13
N ILE A 91 8.91 2.76 -2.35
CA ILE A 91 8.55 2.21 -3.65
C ILE A 91 7.02 2.17 -3.76
N LYS A 92 6.48 2.67 -4.87
CA LYS A 92 5.04 2.63 -5.16
C LYS A 92 4.77 1.63 -6.27
N ASN A 93 3.73 0.83 -6.11
CA ASN A 93 3.26 -0.11 -7.10
C ASN A 93 1.73 -0.06 -7.21
N SER A 94 1.23 -0.10 -8.43
CA SER A 94 -0.20 -0.18 -8.72
C SER A 94 -0.44 -1.39 -9.58
N LYS A 95 -1.34 -2.28 -9.13
CA LYS A 95 -1.73 -3.49 -9.87
C LYS A 95 -2.95 -3.30 -10.75
N GLY A 96 -3.65 -2.16 -10.66
CA GLY A 96 -4.91 -1.99 -11.37
C GLY A 96 -6.01 -2.92 -10.85
N GLY A 97 -6.97 -3.24 -11.72
CA GLY A 97 -8.01 -4.23 -11.43
C GLY A 97 -7.47 -5.65 -11.54
N ILE A 98 -7.48 -6.42 -10.44
CA ILE A 98 -7.03 -7.81 -10.37
C ILE A 98 -8.16 -8.78 -10.03
N SER A 99 -7.94 -10.07 -10.29
CA SER A 99 -8.82 -11.19 -9.92
C SER A 99 -8.02 -12.38 -9.39
N ASP A 100 -6.97 -12.08 -8.62
CA ASP A 100 -6.00 -13.05 -8.11
C ASP A 100 -6.57 -13.87 -6.94
N TYR A 101 -7.56 -13.33 -6.21
CA TYR A 101 -8.07 -13.89 -4.96
C TYR A 101 -9.59 -14.09 -4.96
N VAL A 102 -10.05 -15.06 -4.15
CA VAL A 102 -11.47 -15.32 -3.85
C VAL A 102 -11.64 -15.24 -2.32
N PRO A 103 -12.65 -14.53 -1.81
CA PRO A 103 -13.74 -13.86 -2.53
C PRO A 103 -13.27 -12.57 -3.25
N THR A 104 -14.05 -12.10 -4.24
CA THR A 104 -13.65 -11.00 -5.15
C THR A 104 -13.20 -9.74 -4.41
N GLU A 105 -13.79 -9.47 -3.26
CA GLU A 105 -13.50 -8.33 -2.40
C GLU A 105 -12.06 -8.32 -1.89
N THR A 106 -11.42 -9.50 -1.76
CA THR A 106 -10.01 -9.65 -1.36
C THR A 106 -9.05 -9.08 -2.39
N ASN A 107 -9.49 -8.84 -3.63
CA ASN A 107 -8.70 -8.17 -4.66
C ASN A 107 -8.55 -6.66 -4.44
N ARG A 108 -9.36 -6.06 -3.55
CA ARG A 108 -9.29 -4.63 -3.24
C ARG A 108 -8.50 -4.37 -1.97
N TYR A 109 -7.26 -3.92 -2.12
CA TYR A 109 -6.40 -3.61 -0.99
C TYR A 109 -5.38 -2.54 -1.33
N THR A 110 -4.93 -1.84 -0.30
CA THR A 110 -3.62 -1.19 -0.32
C THR A 110 -2.77 -1.80 0.78
N LYS A 111 -1.60 -2.33 0.44
CA LYS A 111 -0.69 -2.95 1.40
C LYS A 111 0.63 -2.20 1.48
N VAL A 112 1.21 -2.18 2.67
CA VAL A 112 2.52 -1.62 2.95
C VAL A 112 3.44 -2.74 3.43
N GLU A 113 4.56 -2.93 2.75
CA GLU A 113 5.54 -3.99 3.02
C GLU A 113 6.90 -3.38 3.37
N LEU A 114 7.53 -3.87 4.43
CA LEU A 114 8.90 -3.49 4.81
C LEU A 114 9.92 -4.47 4.22
N PHE A 115 11.07 -3.99 3.77
CA PHE A 115 12.14 -4.83 3.23
C PHE A 115 13.52 -4.15 3.31
N PHE A 116 14.60 -4.92 3.24
CA PHE A 116 15.96 -4.38 3.15
C PHE A 116 16.30 -3.97 1.72
N ARG A 117 17.17 -2.97 1.54
CA ARG A 117 17.74 -2.68 0.21
C ARG A 117 18.56 -3.89 -0.24
N ASN A 118 18.31 -4.35 -1.46
CA ASN A 118 19.22 -5.29 -2.15
C ASN A 118 20.43 -4.54 -2.68
#